data_AF-A0A2G9R7J1-F1
#
_entry.id   AF-A0A2G9R7J1-F1
#
_cell.length_a   1.000
_cell.length_b   1.000
_cell.length_c   1.000
_cell.angle_alpha   90.00
_cell.angle_beta   90.00
_cell.angle_gamma   90.00
#
_symmetry.space_group_name_H-M   'P 1'
#
loop_
_entity.id
_entity.type
_entity.pdbx_description
1 polymer ?
#
loop_
_entity_poly.entity_id
_entity_poly.type
_entity_poly.pdbx_seq_one_letter_code
_entity_poly.pdbx_strand_id
1 'polypeptide(L)'
;MFLIYRQNLQKLPQLSAIHHNNCMYIAHHLLTLGHQFRYHLPSPLSDGAATFVDMVPGYRRLGTETFLAQMRTQKDELLDRLSNARSFSNMEDEDNYTAAHKAIRQVIHQLSRLGKVWQDVLPVGLYCKAMGTLLNTAITEMISKITALQVRYNYLDIFSFLLEFRLLFFLIPIPILSSSIH
;
A
#
# COMPACT_ATOMS: atom_id res chain seq x y z
N MET A 1 -10.40 21.98 12.15
CA MET A 1 -10.77 20.55 12.37
C MET A 1 -10.61 19.70 11.11
N PHE A 2 -11.19 20.06 9.96
CA PHE A 2 -11.04 19.31 8.69
C PHE A 2 -9.59 19.13 8.19
N LEU A 3 -8.74 20.17 8.32
CA LEU A 3 -7.32 20.07 7.94
C LEU A 3 -6.55 19.08 8.82
N ILE A 4 -6.85 19.01 10.12
CA ILE A 4 -6.20 18.08 11.07
C ILE A 4 -6.61 16.64 10.76
N TYR A 5 -7.89 16.40 10.46
CA TYR A 5 -8.37 15.08 10.05
C TYR A 5 -7.70 14.62 8.73
N ARG A 6 -7.62 15.52 7.74
CA ARG A 6 -6.96 15.25 6.45
C ARG A 6 -5.44 15.01 6.61
N GLN A 7 -4.77 15.73 7.50
CA GLN A 7 -3.35 15.48 7.81
C GLN A 7 -3.14 14.17 8.55
N ASN A 8 -4.03 13.79 9.47
CA ASN A 8 -3.94 12.52 10.20
C ASN A 8 -4.21 11.31 9.29
N LEU A 9 -5.11 11.46 8.32
CA LEU A 9 -5.36 10.46 7.26
C LEU A 9 -4.10 10.12 6.47
N GLN A 10 -3.24 11.11 6.18
CA GLN A 10 -1.99 10.93 5.44
C GLN A 10 -0.83 10.42 6.30
N LYS A 11 -0.89 10.62 7.63
CA LYS A 11 0.18 10.21 8.54
C LYS A 11 0.09 8.77 8.98
N LEU A 12 -1.11 8.19 9.01
CA LEU A 12 -1.35 6.84 9.52
C LEU A 12 -1.86 5.92 8.41
N PRO A 13 -1.06 4.94 7.95
CA PRO A 13 -1.46 4.03 6.88
C PRO A 13 -2.80 3.34 7.12
N GLN A 14 -3.11 2.99 8.38
CA GLN A 14 -4.40 2.39 8.74
C GLN A 14 -5.58 3.32 8.47
N LEU A 15 -5.46 4.60 8.83
CA LEU A 15 -6.55 5.56 8.71
C LEU A 15 -6.88 5.83 7.23
N SER A 16 -5.87 5.93 6.37
CA SER A 16 -6.10 6.05 4.92
C SER A 16 -6.86 4.85 4.34
N ALA A 17 -6.55 3.64 4.80
CA ALA A 17 -7.21 2.41 4.36
C ALA A 17 -8.67 2.34 4.86
N ILE A 18 -8.91 2.68 6.14
CA ILE A 18 -10.26 2.76 6.71
C ILE A 18 -11.08 3.82 5.96
N HIS A 19 -10.50 4.98 5.68
CA HIS A 19 -11.19 6.05 4.96
C HIS A 19 -11.54 5.65 3.52
N HIS A 20 -10.63 4.96 2.83
CA HIS A 20 -10.91 4.38 1.53
C HIS A 20 -12.13 3.46 1.58
N ASN A 21 -12.15 2.52 2.53
CA ASN A 21 -13.27 1.59 2.71
C ASN A 21 -14.58 2.31 3.04
N ASN A 22 -14.54 3.29 3.95
CA ASN A 22 -15.71 4.08 4.32
C ASN A 22 -16.29 4.82 3.10
N CYS A 23 -15.42 5.41 2.27
CA CYS A 23 -15.86 6.05 1.04
C CYS A 23 -16.50 5.06 0.06
N MET A 24 -15.93 3.86 -0.09
CA MET A 24 -16.50 2.81 -0.93
C MET A 24 -17.84 2.31 -0.40
N TYR A 25 -17.96 2.15 0.92
CA TYR A 25 -19.19 1.76 1.60
C TYR A 25 -20.29 2.81 1.38
N ILE A 26 -20.00 4.08 1.67
CA ILE A 26 -20.95 5.19 1.44
C ILE A 26 -21.36 5.23 -0.03
N ALA A 27 -20.39 5.15 -0.96
CA ALA A 27 -20.67 5.13 -2.39
C ALA A 27 -21.60 3.97 -2.80
N HIS A 28 -21.44 2.80 -2.20
CA HIS A 28 -22.35 1.67 -2.45
C HIS A 28 -23.75 1.93 -1.92
N HIS A 29 -23.89 2.42 -0.69
CA HIS A 29 -25.18 2.72 -0.07
C HIS A 29 -25.94 3.83 -0.80
N LEU A 30 -25.25 4.83 -1.35
CA LEU A 30 -25.87 5.91 -2.12
C LEU A 30 -26.60 5.38 -3.37
N LEU A 31 -26.25 4.20 -3.88
CA LEU A 31 -26.96 3.57 -5.01
C LEU A 31 -28.36 3.08 -4.62
N THR A 32 -28.58 2.71 -3.36
CA THR A 32 -29.84 2.09 -2.89
C THR A 32 -30.66 3.01 -1.99
N LEU A 33 -30.05 4.04 -1.41
CA LEU A 33 -30.65 5.01 -0.48
C LEU A 33 -31.94 5.65 -1.04
N GLY A 34 -31.95 6.07 -2.31
CA GLY A 34 -33.13 6.67 -2.94
C GLY A 34 -34.34 5.71 -2.99
N HIS A 35 -34.08 4.43 -3.24
CA HIS A 35 -35.12 3.39 -3.23
C HIS A 35 -35.57 3.05 -1.80
N GLN A 36 -34.63 2.94 -0.86
CA GLN A 36 -34.92 2.60 0.54
C GLN A 36 -35.82 3.62 1.23
N PHE A 37 -35.62 4.91 0.98
CA PHE A 37 -36.40 5.99 1.60
C PHE A 37 -37.60 6.42 0.75
N ARG A 38 -37.85 5.78 -0.39
CA ARG A 38 -38.90 6.15 -1.33
C ARG A 38 -40.27 6.36 -0.68
N TYR A 39 -40.68 5.45 0.22
CA TYR A 39 -41.99 5.50 0.90
C TYR A 39 -42.07 6.53 2.04
N HIS A 40 -40.94 7.11 2.43
CA HIS A 40 -40.85 8.12 3.49
C HIS A 40 -40.67 9.54 2.92
N LEU A 41 -40.58 9.68 1.61
CA LEU A 41 -40.40 10.96 0.92
C LEU A 41 -41.73 11.48 0.38
N PRO A 42 -41.96 12.80 0.36
CA PRO A 42 -43.13 13.38 -0.29
C PRO A 42 -43.01 13.31 -1.82
N SER A 43 -44.13 13.28 -2.54
CA SER A 43 -44.13 13.44 -4.01
C SER A 43 -43.59 14.83 -4.38
N PRO A 44 -42.74 14.96 -5.43
CA PRO A 44 -42.38 13.95 -6.44
C PRO A 44 -41.15 13.09 -6.10
N LEU A 45 -40.52 13.30 -4.95
CA LEU A 45 -39.30 12.57 -4.55
C LEU A 45 -39.56 11.06 -4.37
N SER A 46 -40.77 10.71 -3.90
CA SER A 46 -41.26 9.32 -3.83
C SER A 46 -41.45 8.65 -5.19
N ASP A 47 -41.49 9.41 -6.28
CA ASP A 47 -41.76 8.91 -7.64
C ASP A 47 -40.47 8.60 -8.42
N GLY A 48 -39.36 8.45 -7.69
CA GLY A 48 -38.04 8.11 -8.26
C GLY A 48 -37.19 9.35 -8.61
N ALA A 49 -37.68 10.56 -8.32
CA ALA A 49 -36.90 11.79 -8.50
C ALA A 49 -35.77 11.93 -7.46
N ALA A 50 -35.88 11.30 -6.28
CA ALA A 50 -34.80 11.24 -5.30
C ALA A 50 -33.79 10.15 -5.64
N THR A 51 -32.68 10.53 -6.28
CA THR A 51 -31.51 9.66 -6.43
C THR A 51 -30.27 10.31 -5.81
N PHE A 52 -29.36 9.48 -5.30
CA PHE A 52 -28.07 9.94 -4.75
C PHE A 52 -26.89 9.48 -5.63
N VAL A 53 -27.18 9.00 -6.84
CA VAL A 53 -26.20 8.38 -7.73
C VAL A 53 -25.13 9.38 -8.16
N ASP A 54 -25.48 10.66 -8.32
CA ASP A 54 -24.53 11.73 -8.67
C ASP A 54 -23.44 11.94 -7.62
N MET A 55 -23.68 11.55 -6.37
CA MET A 55 -22.69 11.66 -5.28
C MET A 55 -21.70 10.48 -5.27
N VAL A 56 -22.05 9.35 -5.89
CA VAL A 56 -21.25 8.11 -5.90
C VAL A 56 -19.84 8.34 -6.46
N PRO A 57 -19.66 9.01 -7.62
CA PRO A 57 -18.32 9.28 -8.16
C PRO A 57 -17.47 10.13 -7.22
N GLY A 58 -18.08 11.07 -6.49
CA GLY A 58 -17.40 11.96 -5.56
C GLY A 58 -16.75 11.20 -4.41
N TYR A 59 -17.51 10.33 -3.74
CA TYR A 59 -16.99 9.49 -2.64
C TYR A 59 -15.95 8.48 -3.13
N ARG A 60 -16.19 7.80 -4.26
CA ARG A 60 -15.21 6.86 -4.83
C ARG A 60 -13.88 7.55 -5.12
N ARG A 61 -13.93 8.76 -5.71
CA ARG A 61 -12.73 9.56 -5.99
C ARG A 61 -12.01 9.95 -4.71
N LEU A 62 -12.74 10.48 -3.72
CA LEU A 62 -12.18 10.92 -2.45
C LEU A 62 -11.41 9.79 -1.73
N GLY A 63 -12.02 8.61 -1.62
CA GLY A 63 -11.38 7.45 -1.01
C GLY A 63 -10.17 6.94 -1.79
N THR A 64 -10.26 6.97 -3.13
CA THR A 64 -9.16 6.51 -4.00
C THR A 64 -7.97 7.47 -3.96
N GLU A 65 -8.19 8.78 -4.08
CA GLU A 65 -7.12 9.79 -4.04
C GLU A 65 -6.39 9.79 -2.70
N THR A 66 -7.12 9.63 -1.60
CA THR A 66 -6.53 9.56 -0.26
C THR A 66 -5.63 8.33 -0.11
N PHE A 67 -6.09 7.16 -0.57
CA PHE A 67 -5.29 5.94 -0.50
C PHE A 67 -4.08 5.98 -1.45
N LEU A 68 -4.25 6.53 -2.66
CA LEU A 68 -3.14 6.71 -3.59
C LEU A 68 -2.09 7.70 -3.07
N ALA A 69 -2.49 8.74 -2.35
CA ALA A 69 -1.56 9.62 -1.66
C ALA A 69 -0.74 8.84 -0.62
N GLN A 70 -1.38 7.98 0.18
CA GLN A 70 -0.68 7.12 1.12
C GLN A 70 0.32 6.18 0.43
N MET A 71 -0.09 5.59 -0.70
CA MET A 71 0.78 4.71 -1.50
C MET A 71 2.04 5.44 -1.97
N ARG A 72 1.91 6.71 -2.38
CA ARG A 72 3.07 7.54 -2.77
C ARG A 72 3.98 7.82 -1.57
N THR A 73 3.42 8.21 -0.43
CA THR A 73 4.21 8.43 0.80
C THR A 73 4.97 7.17 1.21
N GLN A 74 4.33 6.00 1.20
CA GLN A 74 5.01 4.75 1.54
C GLN A 74 6.08 4.39 0.51
N LYS A 75 5.83 4.63 -0.78
CA LYS A 75 6.83 4.46 -1.82
C LYS A 75 8.07 5.34 -1.55
N ASP A 76 7.85 6.62 -1.29
CA ASP A 76 8.93 7.58 -1.08
C ASP A 76 9.74 7.25 0.18
N GLU A 77 9.08 6.83 1.27
CA GLU A 77 9.76 6.38 2.50
C GLU A 77 10.63 5.13 2.27
N LEU A 78 10.18 4.18 1.44
CA LEU A 78 10.97 2.99 1.11
C LEU A 78 12.22 3.37 0.31
N LEU A 79 12.06 4.26 -0.67
CA LEU A 79 13.17 4.74 -1.51
C LEU A 79 14.17 5.58 -0.70
N ASP A 80 13.68 6.47 0.17
CA ASP A 80 14.52 7.29 1.03
C ASP A 80 15.40 6.42 1.94
N ARG A 81 14.83 5.39 2.57
CA ARG A 81 15.59 4.42 3.39
C ARG A 81 16.68 3.70 2.60
N LEU A 82 16.39 3.33 1.35
CA LEU A 82 17.38 2.69 0.47
C LEU A 82 18.44 3.66 -0.04
N SER A 83 18.11 4.95 -0.16
CA SER A 83 19.04 5.99 -0.60
C SER A 83 19.97 6.49 0.51
N ASN A 84 19.49 6.52 1.76
CA ASN A 84 20.23 6.99 2.93
C ASN A 84 21.25 5.98 3.46
N ALA A 85 21.24 4.74 2.97
CA ALA A 85 22.38 3.85 3.09
C ALA A 85 23.53 4.45 2.27
N ARG A 86 24.38 5.24 2.94
CA ARG A 86 25.57 5.86 2.34
C ARG A 86 26.28 4.81 1.49
N SER A 87 26.29 5.10 0.19
CA SER A 87 27.20 4.52 -0.78
C SER A 87 27.35 3.00 -0.71
N PHE A 88 26.34 2.30 -1.22
CA PHE A 88 26.53 0.98 -1.83
C PHE A 88 27.82 0.93 -2.67
N SER A 89 28.24 2.07 -3.26
CA SER A 89 29.36 2.23 -4.19
C SER A 89 30.78 1.90 -3.67
N ASN A 90 31.02 1.71 -2.37
CA ASN A 90 32.34 1.34 -1.82
C ASN A 90 32.23 0.25 -0.71
N MET A 91 31.95 -1.00 -1.07
CA MET A 91 31.86 -2.12 -0.10
C MET A 91 33.20 -2.64 0.46
N GLU A 92 34.33 -1.99 0.17
CA GLU A 92 35.62 -2.34 0.83
C GLU A 92 35.64 -1.94 2.31
N ASP A 93 34.70 -1.09 2.72
CA ASP A 93 34.40 -0.80 4.13
C ASP A 93 33.28 -1.73 4.61
N GLU A 94 33.56 -2.55 5.63
CA GLU A 94 32.56 -3.31 6.41
C GLU A 94 31.40 -2.41 6.88
N ASP A 95 31.68 -1.13 7.13
CA ASP A 95 30.69 -0.11 7.50
C ASP A 95 29.64 0.14 6.40
N ASN A 96 29.99 0.01 5.12
CA ASN A 96 29.06 0.21 4.00
C ASN A 96 28.19 -1.04 3.74
N TYR A 97 28.76 -2.23 3.89
CA TYR A 97 27.99 -3.49 3.82
C TYR A 97 26.96 -3.57 4.95
N THR A 98 27.37 -3.25 6.18
CA THR A 98 26.47 -3.23 7.33
C THR A 98 25.38 -2.17 7.21
N ALA A 99 25.69 -0.98 6.67
CA ALA A 99 24.69 0.06 6.39
C ALA A 99 23.65 -0.38 5.33
N ALA A 100 24.09 -1.00 4.24
CA ALA A 100 23.22 -1.55 3.21
C ALA A 100 22.28 -2.64 3.78
N HIS A 101 22.83 -3.61 4.52
CA HIS A 101 22.04 -4.67 5.16
C HIS A 101 21.01 -4.09 6.15
N LYS A 102 21.39 -3.05 6.91
CA LYS A 102 20.49 -2.35 7.84
C LYS A 102 19.33 -1.65 7.11
N ALA A 103 19.60 -0.94 6.02
CA ALA A 103 18.55 -0.29 5.23
C ALA A 103 17.55 -1.30 4.66
N ILE A 104 18.05 -2.44 4.19
CA ILE A 104 17.22 -3.51 3.66
C ILE A 104 16.33 -4.10 4.77
N ARG A 105 16.90 -4.38 5.95
CA ARG A 105 16.09 -4.79 7.12
C ARG A 105 15.02 -3.76 7.49
N GLN A 106 15.32 -2.47 7.42
CA GLN A 106 14.35 -1.41 7.72
C GLN A 106 13.20 -1.37 6.71
N VAL A 107 13.48 -1.61 5.42
CA VAL A 107 12.47 -1.71 4.36
C VAL A 107 11.58 -2.94 4.58
N ILE A 108 12.18 -4.10 4.85
CA ILE A 108 11.44 -5.33 5.16
C ILE A 108 10.52 -5.13 6.36
N HIS A 109 11.05 -4.53 7.42
CA HIS A 109 10.28 -4.26 8.63
C HIS A 109 9.10 -3.32 8.36
N GLN A 110 9.29 -2.29 7.54
CA GLN A 110 8.21 -1.39 7.14
C GLN A 110 7.13 -2.11 6.33
N LEU A 111 7.51 -2.87 5.30
CA LEU A 111 6.57 -3.64 4.48
C LEU A 111 5.77 -4.64 5.32
N SER A 112 6.42 -5.33 6.27
CA SER A 112 5.73 -6.26 7.18
C SER A 112 4.71 -5.55 8.08
N ARG A 113 5.07 -4.38 8.62
CA ARG A 113 4.16 -3.57 9.44
C ARG A 113 2.97 -3.06 8.65
N LEU A 114 3.20 -2.56 7.42
CA LEU A 114 2.12 -2.14 6.53
C LEU A 114 1.19 -3.30 6.19
N GLY A 115 1.78 -4.47 5.84
CA GLY A 115 1.03 -5.68 5.53
C GLY A 115 0.03 -6.04 6.64
N LYS A 116 0.50 -6.11 7.89
CA LYS A 116 -0.35 -6.39 9.06
C LYS A 116 -1.50 -5.39 9.21
N VAL A 117 -1.21 -4.10 9.07
CA VAL A 117 -2.20 -3.04 9.29
C VAL A 117 -3.24 -2.96 8.16
N TRP A 118 -2.84 -3.30 6.94
CA TRP A 118 -3.73 -3.24 5.78
C TRP A 118 -4.49 -4.53 5.51
N GLN A 119 -3.96 -5.69 5.92
CA GLN A 119 -4.59 -6.99 5.71
C GLN A 119 -5.99 -7.06 6.35
N ASP A 120 -6.13 -6.54 7.58
CA ASP A 120 -7.40 -6.59 8.33
C ASP A 120 -8.39 -5.51 7.91
N VAL A 121 -7.97 -4.59 7.04
CA VAL A 121 -8.78 -3.43 6.64
C VAL A 121 -9.16 -3.55 5.17
N LEU A 122 -8.20 -3.68 4.27
CA LEU A 122 -8.45 -3.57 2.83
C LEU A 122 -9.10 -4.85 2.25
N PRO A 123 -9.97 -4.71 1.25
CA PRO A 123 -10.40 -5.84 0.44
C PRO A 123 -9.22 -6.57 -0.18
N VAL A 124 -9.26 -7.90 -0.22
CA VAL A 124 -8.13 -8.76 -0.64
C VAL A 124 -7.50 -8.33 -1.97
N GLY A 125 -8.31 -8.00 -2.98
CA GLY A 125 -7.80 -7.56 -4.28
C GLY A 125 -7.02 -6.24 -4.22
N LEU A 126 -7.47 -5.29 -3.39
CA LEU A 126 -6.79 -4.01 -3.22
C LEU A 126 -5.54 -4.16 -2.35
N TYR A 127 -5.61 -4.97 -1.28
CA TYR A 127 -4.47 -5.31 -0.44
C TYR A 127 -3.32 -5.91 -1.26
N CYS A 128 -3.60 -6.97 -2.03
CA CYS A 128 -2.60 -7.66 -2.85
C CYS A 128 -1.96 -6.70 -3.87
N LYS A 129 -2.77 -5.85 -4.52
CA LYS A 129 -2.27 -4.86 -5.49
C LYS A 129 -1.37 -3.82 -4.82
N ALA A 130 -1.79 -3.30 -3.66
CA ALA A 130 -1.03 -2.29 -2.92
C ALA A 130 0.31 -2.86 -2.42
N MET A 131 0.28 -3.98 -1.68
CA MET A 131 1.48 -4.61 -1.16
C MET A 131 2.41 -5.11 -2.27
N GLY A 132 1.86 -5.69 -3.34
CA GLY A 132 2.64 -6.10 -4.51
C GLY A 132 3.35 -4.93 -5.19
N THR A 133 2.69 -3.77 -5.29
CA THR A 133 3.30 -2.56 -5.88
C THR A 133 4.46 -2.03 -5.04
N LEU A 134 4.30 -1.97 -3.71
CA LEU A 134 5.35 -1.51 -2.81
C LEU A 134 6.52 -2.49 -2.76
N LEU A 135 6.25 -3.79 -2.70
CA LEU A 135 7.26 -4.84 -2.75
C LEU A 135 8.05 -4.78 -4.06
N ASN A 136 7.36 -4.68 -5.20
CA ASN A 136 8.00 -4.56 -6.50
C ASN A 136 8.91 -3.32 -6.56
N THR A 137 8.47 -2.20 -6.01
CA THR A 137 9.29 -0.98 -5.96
C THR A 137 10.56 -1.20 -5.14
N ALA A 138 10.44 -1.77 -3.94
CA ALA A 138 11.57 -2.06 -3.08
C ALA A 138 12.57 -3.02 -3.75
N ILE A 139 12.09 -4.10 -4.36
CA ILE A 139 12.92 -5.06 -5.09
C ILE A 139 13.62 -4.40 -6.27
N THR A 140 12.89 -3.61 -7.07
CA THR A 140 13.46 -2.93 -8.25
C THR A 140 14.59 -2.00 -7.85
N GLU A 141 14.39 -1.20 -6.80
CA GLU A 141 15.43 -0.29 -6.31
C GLU A 141 16.64 -1.06 -5.77
N MET A 142 16.42 -2.13 -5.00
CA MET A 142 17.52 -2.95 -4.48
C MET A 142 18.32 -3.63 -5.59
N ILE A 143 17.65 -4.20 -6.60
CA ILE A 143 18.32 -4.76 -7.79
C ILE A 143 19.12 -3.66 -8.49
N SER A 144 18.54 -2.48 -8.69
CA SER A 144 19.24 -1.36 -9.33
C SER A 144 20.52 -0.98 -8.56
N LYS A 145 20.46 -0.91 -7.22
CA LYS A 145 21.64 -0.66 -6.39
C LYS A 145 22.67 -1.78 -6.51
N ILE A 146 22.26 -3.05 -6.39
CA ILE A 146 23.16 -4.21 -6.48
C ILE A 146 23.82 -4.28 -7.86
N THR A 147 23.07 -4.10 -8.95
CA THR A 147 23.62 -4.12 -10.31
C THR A 147 24.58 -2.95 -10.57
N ALA A 148 24.35 -1.79 -9.95
CA ALA A 148 25.33 -0.71 -9.97
C ALA A 148 26.66 -1.08 -9.28
N LEU A 149 26.63 -2.01 -8.31
CA LEU A 149 27.83 -2.58 -7.68
C LEU A 149 28.46 -3.72 -8.46
N GLN A 150 27.65 -4.43 -9.24
CA GLN A 150 28.04 -5.56 -10.05
C GLN A 150 29.04 -5.18 -11.16
N VAL A 151 29.23 -3.89 -11.43
CA VAL A 151 30.36 -3.36 -12.21
C VAL A 151 31.71 -3.56 -11.47
N ARG A 152 31.75 -4.06 -10.22
CA ARG A 152 32.96 -4.14 -9.38
C ARG A 152 33.26 -5.48 -8.65
N TYR A 153 32.33 -6.43 -8.44
CA TYR A 153 32.59 -7.70 -7.69
C TYR A 153 31.89 -8.97 -8.23
N ASN A 154 32.35 -10.15 -7.76
CA ASN A 154 32.02 -11.53 -8.20
C ASN A 154 30.59 -12.03 -7.85
N TYR A 155 30.09 -12.98 -8.65
CA TYR A 155 28.70 -13.51 -8.64
C TYR A 155 28.23 -14.26 -7.37
N LEU A 156 29.13 -14.67 -6.47
CA LEU A 156 28.80 -15.58 -5.35
C LEU A 156 28.11 -14.86 -4.16
N ASP A 157 28.52 -13.64 -3.84
CA ASP A 157 27.92 -12.87 -2.73
C ASP A 157 26.49 -12.40 -3.06
N ILE A 158 26.23 -12.16 -4.35
CA ILE A 158 24.92 -11.79 -4.88
C ILE A 158 23.92 -12.94 -4.71
N PHE A 159 24.36 -14.19 -4.90
CA PHE A 159 23.48 -15.36 -4.77
C PHE A 159 23.06 -15.61 -3.32
N SER A 160 23.97 -15.40 -2.37
CA SER A 160 23.67 -15.48 -0.93
C SER A 160 22.64 -14.41 -0.52
N PHE A 161 22.82 -13.18 -1.01
CA PHE A 161 21.91 -12.06 -0.75
C PHE A 161 20.51 -12.26 -1.37
N LEU A 162 20.45 -12.81 -2.58
CA LEU A 162 19.18 -13.16 -3.25
C LEU A 162 18.46 -14.33 -2.57
N LEU A 163 19.18 -15.26 -1.93
CA LEU A 163 18.59 -16.38 -1.20
C LEU A 163 17.89 -15.92 0.09
N GLU A 164 18.49 -14.96 0.82
CA GLU A 164 17.81 -14.28 1.93
C GLU A 164 16.53 -13.55 1.45
N PHE A 165 16.57 -13.00 0.24
CA PHE A 165 15.43 -12.37 -0.40
C PHE A 165 14.30 -13.33 -0.78
N ARG A 166 14.60 -14.61 -1.02
CA ARG A 166 13.57 -15.62 -1.31
C ARG A 166 12.70 -15.93 -0.08
N LEU A 167 13.19 -15.67 1.13
CA LEU A 167 12.40 -15.78 2.37
C LEU A 167 11.39 -14.63 2.53
N LEU A 168 11.55 -13.50 1.84
CA LEU A 168 10.54 -12.42 1.84
C LEU A 168 9.23 -12.81 1.17
N PHE A 169 9.27 -13.73 0.21
CA PHE A 169 8.05 -14.31 -0.38
C PHE A 169 7.21 -15.09 0.65
N PHE A 170 7.80 -15.53 1.76
CA PHE A 170 7.11 -16.19 2.88
C PHE A 170 6.64 -15.21 3.98
N LEU A 171 7.16 -13.97 4.01
CA LEU A 171 6.84 -12.99 5.07
C LEU A 171 5.61 -12.12 4.78
N ILE A 172 5.15 -12.08 3.53
CA ILE A 172 3.80 -11.62 3.22
C ILE A 172 2.95 -12.89 3.19
N PRO A 173 2.07 -13.13 4.18
CA PRO A 173 1.04 -14.13 3.99
C PRO A 173 0.18 -13.63 2.84
N ILE A 174 0.49 -14.07 1.63
CA ILE A 174 -0.48 -14.16 0.57
C ILE A 174 -1.53 -15.08 1.17
N PRO A 175 -2.80 -14.66 1.33
CA PRO A 175 -3.87 -15.62 1.52
C PRO A 175 -3.88 -16.41 0.22
N ILE A 176 -3.11 -17.50 0.18
CA ILE A 176 -3.22 -18.51 -0.84
C ILE A 176 -4.69 -18.88 -0.80
N LEU A 177 -5.36 -18.81 -1.95
CA LEU A 177 -6.76 -19.18 -2.10
C LEU A 177 -7.02 -20.53 -1.38
N SER A 178 -7.47 -20.50 -0.14
CA SER A 178 -7.91 -21.69 0.60
C SER A 178 -9.42 -21.72 0.76
N SER A 179 -10.15 -20.95 -0.03
CA SER A 179 -11.61 -20.83 0.04
C SER A 179 -12.26 -20.75 -1.34
N SER A 180 -11.73 -21.51 -2.29
CA SER A 180 -12.44 -21.80 -3.54
C SER A 180 -12.32 -23.28 -3.93
N ILE A 181 -12.47 -24.19 -2.95
CA ILE A 181 -12.95 -25.56 -3.17
C ILE A 181 -13.80 -25.92 -1.94
N HIS A 182 -15.09 -25.60 -2.00
CA HIS A 182 -16.20 -26.38 -1.45
C HIS A 182 -17.51 -25.81 -1.98
#